data_AF-B1VWW1-F1
#
_entry.id   AF-B1VWW1-F1
#
_cell.length_a   1.000
_cell.length_b   1.000
_cell.length_c   1.000
_cell.angle_alpha   90.00
_cell.angle_beta   90.00
_cell.angle_gamma   90.00
#
_symmetry.space_group_name_H-M   'P 1'
#
loop_
_entity.id
_entity.type
_entity.pdbx_description
1 polymer ?
#
loop_
_entity_poly.entity_id
_entity_poly.type
_entity_poly.pdbx_seq_one_letter_code
_entity_poly.pdbx_strand_id
1 'polypeptide(L)'
;MPDEQVAEARAFYRSRVAGRGPGSFEELKEARARKPEPRAAVPPALEETVEAAGARVPVRIFLPSSGPPRAVYLGIHGGGFYMGSAAQGDERHRELADALRIAVVGVDYRLAPEHPWPAAPDDCEAAARWLVDEAEARFGTARLVIGGSSAGATLALATLLRLRDRGVVDRFAGAALRFGTWDLSARTPAGRLIADEYFLQAYAGHVADRTLPDISPLYADLSGLPPALLVVGSEDVLLEDNLTLAGRLSAAGNDVELRVYPASPHGFTGHPTALAATALDGVNSWLHDRISRP
;
A
#
# COMPACT_ATOMS: atom_id res chain seq x y z
N MET A 1 21.59 18.94 2.80
CA MET A 1 22.13 17.96 3.79
C MET A 1 20.97 17.34 4.58
N PRO A 2 21.09 16.16 5.23
CA PRO A 2 19.98 15.55 5.98
C PRO A 2 19.30 16.50 6.99
N ASP A 3 20.08 17.29 7.74
CA ASP A 3 19.56 18.24 8.73
C ASP A 3 18.70 19.37 8.12
N GLU A 4 19.03 19.78 6.91
CA GLU A 4 18.31 20.80 6.16
C GLU A 4 16.93 20.29 5.70
N GLN A 5 16.88 19.04 5.21
CA GLN A 5 15.62 18.39 4.83
C GLN A 5 14.70 18.21 6.05
N VAL A 6 15.26 17.91 7.22
CA VAL A 6 14.51 17.83 8.49
C VAL A 6 13.94 19.19 8.88
N ALA A 7 14.74 20.25 8.79
CA ALA A 7 14.30 21.60 9.11
C ALA A 7 13.19 22.08 8.17
N GLU A 8 13.32 21.81 6.86
CA GLU A 8 12.30 22.07 5.84
C GLU A 8 10.99 21.32 6.15
N ALA A 9 11.06 20.01 6.41
CA ALA A 9 9.87 19.22 6.74
C ALA A 9 9.16 19.73 8.00
N ARG A 10 9.91 20.05 9.06
CA ARG A 10 9.32 20.65 10.28
C ARG A 10 8.66 21.99 10.00
N ALA A 11 9.23 22.82 9.12
CA ALA A 11 8.62 24.09 8.73
C ALA A 11 7.33 23.85 7.93
N PHE A 12 7.37 22.92 6.96
CA PHE A 12 6.22 22.54 6.16
C PHE A 12 5.06 22.02 7.02
N TYR A 13 5.31 21.05 7.90
CA TYR A 13 4.25 20.45 8.72
C TYR A 13 3.68 21.39 9.78
N ARG A 14 4.49 22.29 10.37
CA ARG A 14 3.98 23.33 11.29
C ARG A 14 3.04 24.34 10.63
N SER A 15 3.16 24.54 9.32
CA SER A 15 2.25 25.43 8.57
C SER A 15 0.91 24.77 8.21
N ARG A 16 0.77 23.46 8.42
CA ARG A 16 -0.45 22.72 8.11
C ARG A 16 -1.30 22.51 9.35
N VAL A 17 -2.61 22.61 9.17
CA VAL A 17 -3.57 22.16 10.17
C VAL A 17 -3.69 20.65 10.08
N ALA A 18 -3.52 19.95 11.19
CA ALA A 18 -3.77 18.52 11.26
C ALA A 18 -5.24 18.24 10.91
N GLY A 19 -5.47 17.42 9.90
CA GLY A 19 -6.82 16.95 9.55
C GLY A 19 -7.25 15.80 10.46
N ARG A 20 -8.56 15.67 10.70
CA ARG A 20 -9.16 14.45 11.22
C ARG A 20 -9.87 13.69 10.10
N GLY A 21 -9.92 12.36 10.21
CA GLY A 21 -10.79 11.56 9.36
C GLY A 21 -12.28 11.90 9.56
N PRO A 22 -13.16 11.51 8.63
CA PRO A 22 -14.60 11.69 8.78
C PRO A 22 -15.10 10.88 9.98
N GLY A 23 -15.94 11.49 10.82
CA GLY A 23 -16.57 10.86 11.98
C GLY A 23 -17.96 10.26 11.70
N SER A 24 -18.49 10.42 10.48
CA SER A 24 -19.80 9.90 10.08
C SER A 24 -19.86 9.59 8.58
N PHE A 25 -20.91 8.89 8.15
CA PHE A 25 -21.16 8.60 6.74
C PHE A 25 -21.37 9.86 5.89
N GLU A 26 -22.06 10.88 6.43
CA GLU A 26 -22.25 12.14 5.71
C GLU A 26 -20.94 12.95 5.61
N GLU A 27 -20.16 13.04 6.70
CA GLU A 27 -18.82 13.65 6.64
C GLU A 27 -17.92 12.93 5.62
N LEU A 28 -18.05 11.59 5.50
CA LEU A 28 -17.34 10.81 4.50
C LEU A 28 -17.78 11.18 3.07
N LYS A 29 -19.09 11.24 2.80
CA LYS A 29 -19.60 11.63 1.48
C LYS A 29 -19.09 13.02 1.09
N GLU A 30 -19.13 13.98 2.01
CA GLU A 30 -18.56 15.31 1.78
C GLU A 30 -17.05 15.28 1.56
N ALA A 31 -16.31 14.45 2.28
CA ALA A 31 -14.86 14.32 2.12
C ALA A 31 -14.50 13.72 0.75
N ARG A 32 -15.24 12.71 0.29
CA ARG A 32 -15.10 12.12 -1.06
C ARG A 32 -15.43 13.15 -2.15
N ALA A 33 -16.52 13.89 -2.00
CA ALA A 33 -16.94 14.91 -2.98
C ALA A 33 -16.00 16.12 -3.05
N ARG A 34 -15.31 16.46 -1.94
CA ARG A 34 -14.32 17.55 -1.90
C ARG A 34 -12.97 17.18 -2.50
N LYS A 35 -12.67 15.90 -2.71
CA LYS A 35 -11.39 15.51 -3.30
C LYS A 35 -11.33 15.99 -4.75
N PRO A 36 -10.25 16.68 -5.15
CA PRO A 36 -10.06 17.04 -6.54
C PRO A 36 -9.91 15.78 -7.39
N GLU A 37 -10.34 15.88 -8.65
CA GLU A 37 -10.08 14.84 -9.65
C GLU A 37 -8.58 14.54 -9.73
N PRO A 38 -8.18 13.27 -9.71
CA PRO A 38 -6.78 12.89 -9.87
C PRO A 38 -6.22 13.43 -11.19
N ARG A 39 -4.96 13.86 -11.16
CA ARG A 39 -4.26 14.23 -12.40
C ARG A 39 -3.96 12.96 -13.19
N ALA A 40 -4.43 12.92 -14.43
CA ALA A 40 -4.10 11.85 -15.35
C ALA A 40 -2.62 11.92 -15.74
N ALA A 41 -1.94 10.78 -15.76
CA ALA A 41 -0.59 10.71 -16.30
C ALA A 41 -0.56 10.84 -17.83
N VAL A 42 0.61 11.15 -18.37
CA VAL A 42 0.86 11.18 -19.81
C VAL A 42 1.98 10.20 -20.17
N PRO A 43 1.74 9.19 -21.04
CA PRO A 43 0.43 8.78 -21.55
C PRO A 43 -0.49 8.23 -20.43
N PRO A 44 -1.82 8.25 -20.63
CA PRO A 44 -2.78 7.78 -19.63
C PRO A 44 -2.64 6.28 -19.34
N ALA A 45 -3.26 5.84 -18.26
CA ALA A 45 -3.38 4.42 -17.93
C ALA A 45 -4.22 3.69 -18.98
N LEU A 46 -3.92 2.41 -19.21
CA LEU A 46 -4.89 1.49 -19.78
C LEU A 46 -5.85 1.07 -18.66
N GLU A 47 -7.14 1.28 -18.85
CA GLU A 47 -8.17 0.92 -17.88
C GLU A 47 -8.80 -0.41 -18.28
N GLU A 48 -8.77 -1.38 -17.36
CA GLU A 48 -9.34 -2.71 -17.61
C GLU A 48 -10.06 -3.23 -16.38
N THR A 49 -10.92 -4.23 -16.57
CA THR A 49 -11.47 -5.03 -15.48
C THR A 49 -10.94 -6.44 -15.60
N VAL A 50 -10.22 -6.90 -14.59
CA VAL A 50 -9.68 -8.25 -14.52
C VAL A 50 -10.62 -9.14 -13.73
N GLU A 51 -10.65 -10.43 -14.06
CA GLU A 51 -11.50 -11.40 -13.39
C GLU A 51 -10.67 -12.59 -12.93
N ALA A 52 -10.64 -12.82 -11.62
CA ALA A 52 -9.97 -13.95 -10.99
C ALA A 52 -10.58 -14.19 -9.61
N ALA A 53 -10.45 -15.40 -9.07
CA ALA A 53 -10.94 -15.75 -7.74
C ALA A 53 -12.44 -15.43 -7.48
N GLY A 54 -13.26 -15.32 -8.54
CA GLY A 54 -14.67 -14.96 -8.43
C GLY A 54 -14.96 -13.46 -8.22
N ALA A 55 -13.95 -12.59 -8.32
CA ALA A 55 -14.11 -11.14 -8.25
C ALA A 55 -13.75 -10.47 -9.58
N ARG A 56 -14.43 -9.36 -9.87
CA ARG A 56 -14.17 -8.49 -11.02
C ARG A 56 -13.61 -7.17 -10.51
N VAL A 57 -12.37 -6.87 -10.87
CA VAL A 57 -11.60 -5.79 -10.25
C VAL A 57 -11.13 -4.81 -11.32
N PRO A 58 -11.55 -3.53 -11.25
CA PRO A 58 -10.98 -2.50 -12.11
C PRO A 58 -9.51 -2.28 -11.77
N VAL A 59 -8.68 -2.17 -12.81
CA VAL A 59 -7.25 -1.92 -12.71
C VAL A 59 -6.81 -0.84 -13.68
N ARG A 60 -5.76 -0.13 -13.29
CA ARG A 60 -5.09 0.89 -14.12
C ARG A 60 -3.68 0.43 -14.43
N ILE A 61 -3.37 0.26 -15.71
CA ILE A 61 -2.11 -0.35 -16.16
C ILE A 61 -1.22 0.70 -16.84
N PHE A 62 0.02 0.78 -16.39
CA PHE A 62 1.08 1.60 -16.99
C PHE A 62 2.17 0.69 -17.53
N LEU A 63 2.41 0.78 -18.84
CA LEU A 63 3.54 0.12 -19.49
C LEU A 63 4.73 1.10 -19.60
N PRO A 64 5.97 0.63 -19.42
CA PRO A 64 7.14 1.48 -19.58
C PRO A 64 7.24 1.98 -21.01
N SER A 65 7.66 3.23 -21.17
CA SER A 65 7.79 3.87 -22.49
C SER A 65 8.98 3.33 -23.30
N SER A 66 9.89 2.56 -22.68
CA SER A 66 11.09 2.03 -23.32
C SER A 66 11.25 0.51 -23.10
N GLY A 67 11.02 -0.27 -24.16
CA GLY A 67 11.22 -1.72 -24.18
C GLY A 67 10.22 -2.53 -23.34
N PRO A 68 10.36 -3.87 -23.31
CA PRO A 68 9.45 -4.72 -22.56
C PRO A 68 9.66 -4.55 -21.03
N PRO A 69 8.57 -4.68 -20.23
CA PRO A 69 8.64 -4.75 -18.78
C PRO A 69 9.61 -5.82 -18.27
N ARG A 70 10.39 -5.52 -17.23
CA ARG A 70 11.22 -6.52 -16.53
C ARG A 70 10.48 -7.22 -15.39
N ALA A 71 9.50 -6.54 -14.81
CA ALA A 71 8.65 -7.02 -13.73
C ALA A 71 7.30 -6.31 -13.79
N VAL A 72 6.36 -6.76 -12.95
CA VAL A 72 5.07 -6.09 -12.72
C VAL A 72 4.98 -5.64 -11.26
N TYR A 73 4.66 -4.38 -11.02
CA TYR A 73 4.36 -3.83 -9.70
C TYR A 73 2.85 -3.74 -9.48
N LEU A 74 2.34 -4.50 -8.52
CA LEU A 74 0.96 -4.42 -8.04
C LEU A 74 0.86 -3.32 -6.99
N GLY A 75 0.26 -2.19 -7.36
CA GLY A 75 0.09 -1.02 -6.50
C GLY A 75 -1.29 -0.97 -5.85
N ILE A 76 -1.34 -0.90 -4.52
CA ILE A 76 -2.59 -0.80 -3.76
C ILE A 76 -2.65 0.53 -3.02
N HIS A 77 -3.67 1.34 -3.34
CA HIS A 77 -3.78 2.69 -2.79
C HIS A 77 -4.20 2.71 -1.31
N GLY A 78 -3.78 3.75 -0.60
CA GLY A 78 -4.25 4.03 0.76
C GLY A 78 -5.59 4.76 0.80
N GLY A 79 -5.93 5.32 1.97
CA GLY A 79 -7.20 6.01 2.21
C GLY A 79 -8.11 5.29 3.19
N GLY A 80 -7.52 4.58 4.15
CA GLY A 80 -8.26 4.00 5.27
C GLY A 80 -9.28 2.92 4.89
N PHE A 81 -9.19 2.31 3.70
CA PHE A 81 -10.15 1.33 3.15
C PHE A 81 -11.50 1.91 2.68
N TYR A 82 -11.75 3.21 2.85
CA TYR A 82 -13.02 3.86 2.51
C TYR A 82 -12.85 5.15 1.67
N MET A 83 -11.62 5.61 1.45
CA MET A 83 -11.29 6.72 0.56
C MET A 83 -10.22 6.25 -0.42
N GLY A 84 -10.05 7.02 -1.49
CA GLY A 84 -9.01 6.75 -2.47
C GLY A 84 -9.58 6.21 -3.77
N SER A 85 -8.67 6.03 -4.71
CA SER A 85 -8.87 5.25 -5.93
C SER A 85 -7.48 4.97 -6.51
N ALA A 86 -7.39 3.98 -7.40
CA ALA A 86 -6.17 3.68 -8.13
C ALA A 86 -5.65 4.92 -8.90
N ALA A 87 -6.55 5.77 -9.40
CA ALA A 87 -6.24 6.96 -10.18
C ALA A 87 -5.41 8.01 -9.41
N GLN A 88 -5.47 8.03 -8.07
CA GLN A 88 -4.65 8.94 -7.25
C GLN A 88 -3.15 8.66 -7.32
N GLY A 89 -2.76 7.51 -7.86
CA GLY A 89 -1.37 7.11 -8.07
C GLY A 89 -0.83 7.38 -9.47
N ASP A 90 -1.66 7.81 -10.43
CA ASP A 90 -1.35 7.75 -11.87
C ASP A 90 0.00 8.38 -12.26
N GLU A 91 0.25 9.64 -11.91
CA GLU A 91 1.53 10.32 -12.23
C GLU A 91 2.73 9.55 -11.68
N ARG A 92 2.64 9.12 -10.41
CA ARG A 92 3.72 8.34 -9.76
C ARG A 92 3.87 6.94 -10.33
N HIS A 93 2.77 6.29 -10.71
CA HIS A 93 2.82 4.97 -11.34
C HIS A 93 3.45 5.03 -12.74
N ARG A 94 3.17 6.09 -13.50
CA ARG A 94 3.85 6.38 -14.77
C ARG A 94 5.35 6.59 -14.55
N GLU A 95 5.72 7.48 -13.64
CA GLU A 95 7.13 7.74 -13.29
C GLU A 95 7.86 6.46 -12.86
N LEU A 96 7.23 5.63 -12.01
CA LEU A 96 7.79 4.36 -11.56
C LEU A 96 7.95 3.35 -12.71
N ALA A 97 6.94 3.23 -13.57
CA ALA A 97 6.97 2.34 -14.72
C ALA A 97 8.15 2.67 -15.64
N ASP A 98 8.32 3.96 -15.96
CA ASP A 98 9.40 4.43 -16.83
C ASP A 98 10.77 4.33 -16.15
N ALA A 99 10.89 4.77 -14.89
CA ALA A 99 12.17 4.77 -14.16
C ALA A 99 12.74 3.36 -13.95
N LEU A 100 11.88 2.36 -13.68
CA LEU A 100 12.31 1.00 -13.40
C LEU A 100 12.17 0.04 -14.58
N ARG A 101 11.58 0.50 -15.70
CA ARG A 101 11.20 -0.32 -16.86
C ARG A 101 10.35 -1.53 -16.43
N ILE A 102 9.27 -1.24 -15.72
CA ILE A 102 8.30 -2.23 -15.21
C ILE A 102 6.89 -1.88 -15.65
N ALA A 103 6.01 -2.87 -15.69
CA ALA A 103 4.58 -2.60 -15.74
C ALA A 103 4.10 -2.24 -14.33
N VAL A 104 3.18 -1.30 -14.20
CA VAL A 104 2.50 -0.98 -12.94
C VAL A 104 1.01 -1.25 -13.10
N VAL A 105 0.43 -2.02 -12.17
CA VAL A 105 -1.00 -2.33 -12.11
C VAL A 105 -1.55 -1.78 -10.81
N GLY A 106 -2.28 -0.67 -10.89
CA GLY A 106 -2.99 -0.08 -9.77
C GLY A 106 -4.35 -0.74 -9.57
N VAL A 107 -4.61 -1.25 -8.36
CA VAL A 107 -5.88 -1.92 -8.01
C VAL A 107 -6.90 -0.90 -7.51
N ASP A 108 -8.08 -0.86 -8.13
CA ASP A 108 -9.20 -0.04 -7.70
C ASP A 108 -10.20 -0.90 -6.91
N TYR A 109 -9.81 -1.25 -5.68
CA TYR A 109 -10.57 -2.16 -4.83
C TYR A 109 -11.85 -1.51 -4.29
N ARG A 110 -12.87 -2.32 -4.00
CA ARG A 110 -14.13 -1.87 -3.43
C ARG A 110 -13.92 -1.24 -2.05
N LEU A 111 -14.56 -0.09 -1.83
CA LEU A 111 -14.41 0.70 -0.61
C LEU A 111 -15.53 0.42 0.40
N ALA A 112 -15.15 0.44 1.67
CA ALA A 112 -16.09 0.54 2.79
C ALA A 112 -16.69 1.97 2.87
N PRO A 113 -17.85 2.16 3.52
CA PRO A 113 -18.72 1.15 4.13
C PRO A 113 -19.66 0.45 3.13
N GLU A 114 -19.67 0.85 1.85
CA GLU A 114 -20.51 0.21 0.82
C GLU A 114 -20.15 -1.28 0.65
N HIS A 115 -18.86 -1.58 0.76
CA HIS A 115 -18.31 -2.92 0.70
C HIS A 115 -17.34 -3.13 1.87
N PRO A 116 -17.83 -3.50 3.07
CA PRO A 116 -16.95 -3.80 4.20
C PRO A 116 -16.10 -5.06 3.92
N TRP A 117 -15.18 -5.35 4.83
CA TRP A 117 -14.42 -6.59 4.85
C TRP A 117 -15.35 -7.81 4.66
N PRO A 118 -15.01 -8.79 3.80
CA PRO A 118 -13.70 -8.99 3.15
C PRO A 118 -13.55 -8.40 1.72
N ALA A 119 -14.40 -7.47 1.29
CA ALA A 119 -14.44 -7.06 -0.12
C ALA A 119 -13.10 -6.52 -0.67
N ALA A 120 -12.43 -5.63 0.05
CA ALA A 120 -11.15 -5.07 -0.39
C ALA A 120 -10.02 -6.13 -0.43
N PRO A 121 -9.80 -6.96 0.60
CA PRO A 121 -8.88 -8.11 0.50
C PRO A 121 -9.19 -9.07 -0.65
N ASP A 122 -10.46 -9.36 -0.92
CA ASP A 122 -10.88 -10.25 -2.01
C ASP A 122 -10.50 -9.67 -3.38
N ASP A 123 -10.70 -8.36 -3.58
CA ASP A 123 -10.33 -7.68 -4.83
C ASP A 123 -8.80 -7.64 -5.02
N CYS A 124 -8.05 -7.34 -3.96
CA CYS A 124 -6.59 -7.34 -4.03
C CYS A 124 -6.02 -8.75 -4.29
N GLU A 125 -6.59 -9.79 -3.68
CA GLU A 125 -6.23 -11.18 -3.98
C GLU A 125 -6.56 -11.55 -5.43
N ALA A 126 -7.74 -11.19 -5.93
CA ALA A 126 -8.13 -11.44 -7.31
C ALA A 126 -7.16 -10.79 -8.31
N ALA A 127 -6.84 -9.51 -8.13
CA ALA A 127 -5.87 -8.82 -8.99
C ALA A 127 -4.48 -9.47 -8.93
N ALA A 128 -4.03 -9.89 -7.74
CA ALA A 128 -2.74 -10.55 -7.58
C ALA A 128 -2.71 -11.95 -8.21
N ARG A 129 -3.79 -12.73 -8.10
CA ARG A 129 -3.91 -14.05 -8.74
C ARG A 129 -3.98 -13.92 -10.26
N TRP A 130 -4.73 -12.95 -10.77
CA TRP A 130 -4.70 -12.62 -12.19
C TRP A 130 -3.28 -12.33 -12.69
N LEU A 131 -2.47 -11.58 -11.93
CA LEU A 131 -1.06 -11.38 -12.28
C LEU A 131 -0.22 -12.65 -12.21
N VAL A 132 -0.43 -13.50 -11.20
CA VAL A 132 0.27 -14.80 -11.12
C VAL A 132 0.01 -15.66 -12.35
N ASP A 133 -1.21 -15.63 -12.88
CA ASP A 133 -1.64 -16.46 -14.01
C ASP A 133 -1.26 -15.82 -15.37
N GLU A 134 -1.39 -14.50 -15.51
CA GLU A 134 -1.36 -13.82 -16.83
C GLU A 134 -0.11 -12.98 -17.08
N ALA A 135 0.70 -12.65 -16.06
CA ALA A 135 1.75 -11.64 -16.22
C ALA A 135 2.81 -12.01 -17.27
N GLU A 136 3.17 -13.29 -17.38
CA GLU A 136 4.16 -13.75 -18.36
C GLU A 136 3.66 -13.56 -19.79
N ALA A 137 2.44 -14.04 -20.08
CA ALA A 137 1.82 -13.92 -21.39
C ALA A 137 1.56 -12.46 -21.77
N ARG A 138 1.19 -11.63 -20.79
CA ARG A 138 0.69 -10.27 -21.02
C ARG A 138 1.78 -9.21 -21.01
N PHE A 139 2.77 -9.34 -20.13
CA PHE A 139 3.82 -8.35 -19.91
C PHE A 139 5.22 -8.87 -20.26
N GLY A 140 5.35 -10.15 -20.64
CA GLY A 140 6.64 -10.77 -20.98
C GLY A 140 7.51 -11.09 -19.77
N THR A 141 6.92 -11.11 -18.56
CA THR A 141 7.64 -11.39 -17.31
C THR A 141 6.72 -11.99 -16.26
N ALA A 142 7.19 -13.03 -15.57
CA ALA A 142 6.49 -13.63 -14.43
C ALA A 142 6.93 -13.04 -13.07
N ARG A 143 7.84 -12.05 -13.07
CA ARG A 143 8.40 -11.46 -11.85
C ARG A 143 7.48 -10.37 -11.32
N LEU A 144 6.96 -10.56 -10.11
CA LEU A 144 6.02 -9.64 -9.48
C LEU A 144 6.68 -8.94 -8.29
N VAL A 145 6.25 -7.71 -8.01
CA VAL A 145 6.50 -7.00 -6.76
C VAL A 145 5.19 -6.34 -6.35
N ILE A 146 4.98 -6.12 -5.05
CA ILE A 146 3.76 -5.51 -4.53
C ILE A 146 4.11 -4.32 -3.66
N GLY A 147 3.22 -3.34 -3.60
CA GLY A 147 3.37 -2.29 -2.61
C GLY A 147 2.09 -1.52 -2.37
N GLY A 148 2.12 -0.76 -1.28
CA GLY A 148 0.97 0.01 -0.85
C GLY A 148 1.35 1.10 0.13
N SER A 149 0.35 1.87 0.52
CA SER A 149 0.49 2.94 1.52
C SER A 149 -0.67 2.94 2.49
N SER A 150 -0.41 3.10 3.80
CA SER A 150 -1.45 3.11 4.83
C SER A 150 -2.33 1.84 4.71
N ALA A 151 -3.65 1.98 4.64
CA ALA A 151 -4.57 0.88 4.37
C ALA A 151 -4.18 -0.01 3.17
N GLY A 152 -3.61 0.56 2.10
CA GLY A 152 -3.15 -0.21 0.95
C GLY A 152 -1.91 -1.06 1.26
N ALA A 153 -1.06 -0.64 2.19
CA ALA A 153 0.05 -1.47 2.67
C ALA A 153 -0.46 -2.65 3.50
N THR A 154 -1.52 -2.43 4.30
CA THR A 154 -2.23 -3.50 5.02
C THR A 154 -2.81 -4.53 4.05
N LEU A 155 -3.52 -4.08 3.02
CA LEU A 155 -4.07 -4.94 1.97
C LEU A 155 -2.96 -5.68 1.21
N ALA A 156 -1.86 -5.03 0.88
CA ALA A 156 -0.71 -5.67 0.23
C ALA A 156 -0.15 -6.83 1.06
N LEU A 157 0.03 -6.64 2.38
CA LEU A 157 0.49 -7.71 3.26
C LEU A 157 -0.55 -8.83 3.40
N ALA A 158 -1.83 -8.49 3.55
CA ALA A 158 -2.93 -9.48 3.59
C ALA A 158 -3.01 -10.31 2.30
N THR A 159 -2.82 -9.67 1.14
CA THR A 159 -2.72 -10.36 -0.16
C THR A 159 -1.56 -11.35 -0.18
N LEU A 160 -0.37 -10.96 0.26
CA LEU A 160 0.77 -11.88 0.31
C LEU A 160 0.54 -13.07 1.24
N LEU A 161 -0.09 -12.85 2.40
CA LEU A 161 -0.49 -13.91 3.31
C LEU A 161 -1.46 -14.89 2.65
N ARG A 162 -2.51 -14.39 2.00
CA ARG A 162 -3.48 -15.22 1.24
C ARG A 162 -2.80 -16.02 0.12
N LEU A 163 -1.86 -15.41 -0.62
CA LEU A 163 -1.13 -16.10 -1.68
C LEU A 163 -0.16 -17.15 -1.14
N ARG A 164 0.47 -16.89 0.02
CA ARG A 164 1.37 -17.85 0.68
C ARG A 164 0.59 -19.07 1.12
N ASP A 165 -0.57 -18.89 1.75
CA ASP A 165 -1.41 -19.99 2.22
C ASP A 165 -1.95 -20.84 1.05
N ARG A 166 -1.89 -20.31 -0.18
CA ARG A 166 -2.18 -21.02 -1.43
C ARG A 166 -0.95 -21.60 -2.15
N GLY A 167 0.26 -21.34 -1.67
CA GLY A 167 1.50 -21.83 -2.27
C GLY A 167 1.92 -21.11 -3.56
N VAL A 168 1.49 -19.87 -3.78
CA VAL A 168 1.80 -19.09 -5.01
C VAL A 168 2.50 -17.75 -4.73
N VAL A 169 2.92 -17.49 -3.48
CA VAL A 169 3.60 -16.25 -3.10
C VAL A 169 4.99 -16.10 -3.70
N ASP A 170 5.65 -17.20 -4.08
CA ASP A 170 7.03 -17.22 -4.59
C ASP A 170 7.23 -16.42 -5.90
N ARG A 171 6.13 -16.02 -6.57
CA ARG A 171 6.18 -15.10 -7.73
C ARG A 171 6.52 -13.67 -7.33
N PHE A 172 6.33 -13.28 -6.08
CA PHE A 172 6.60 -11.94 -5.57
C PHE A 172 8.03 -11.83 -5.03
N ALA A 173 8.84 -10.99 -5.68
CA ALA A 173 10.24 -10.75 -5.31
C ALA A 173 10.41 -9.76 -4.15
N GLY A 174 9.35 -9.05 -3.75
CA GLY A 174 9.37 -8.14 -2.61
C GLY A 174 8.11 -7.32 -2.42
N ALA A 175 7.97 -6.76 -1.21
CA ALA A 175 6.87 -5.92 -0.77
C ALA A 175 7.37 -4.54 -0.30
N ALA A 176 6.91 -3.44 -0.93
CA ALA A 176 7.19 -2.07 -0.50
C ALA A 176 5.98 -1.50 0.27
N LEU A 177 6.08 -1.52 1.59
CA LEU A 177 4.98 -1.22 2.53
C LEU A 177 5.22 0.13 3.22
N ARG A 178 4.40 1.14 2.89
CA ARG A 178 4.55 2.48 3.47
C ARG A 178 3.53 2.71 4.57
N PHE A 179 4.01 2.94 5.79
CA PHE A 179 3.27 3.35 6.98
C PHE A 179 1.93 2.62 7.10
N GLY A 180 1.98 1.30 6.99
CA GLY A 180 0.78 0.47 7.07
C GLY A 180 0.23 0.40 8.47
N THR A 181 -1.03 -0.03 8.57
CA THR A 181 -1.72 -0.30 9.84
C THR A 181 -1.92 -1.80 9.97
N TRP A 182 -1.40 -2.41 11.01
CA TRP A 182 -1.24 -3.87 11.14
C TRP A 182 -2.13 -4.44 12.24
N ASP A 183 -2.47 -3.64 13.25
CA ASP A 183 -3.46 -3.95 14.29
C ASP A 183 -4.69 -3.03 14.23
N LEU A 184 -5.77 -3.54 13.65
CA LEU A 184 -7.10 -2.89 13.62
C LEU A 184 -8.01 -3.35 14.77
N SER A 185 -7.48 -4.13 15.71
CA SER A 185 -8.24 -4.74 16.81
C SER A 185 -8.22 -3.97 18.12
N ALA A 186 -7.40 -2.92 18.22
CA ALA A 186 -7.17 -2.13 19.43
C ALA A 186 -6.55 -2.92 20.61
N ARG A 187 -6.00 -4.11 20.38
CA ARG A 187 -5.40 -4.92 21.45
C ARG A 187 -3.97 -4.46 21.78
N THR A 188 -3.23 -3.91 20.84
CA THR A 188 -1.92 -3.28 21.10
C THR A 188 -2.06 -1.79 21.50
N PRO A 189 -1.06 -1.20 22.20
CA PRO A 189 -1.02 0.24 22.43
C PRO A 189 -1.12 1.06 21.15
N ALA A 190 -0.39 0.67 20.10
CA ALA A 190 -0.40 1.36 18.81
C ALA A 190 -1.78 1.26 18.12
N GLY A 191 -2.37 0.07 18.10
CA GLY A 191 -3.71 -0.14 17.54
C GLY A 191 -4.79 0.68 18.25
N ARG A 192 -4.63 0.98 19.55
CA ARG A 192 -5.56 1.86 20.29
C ARG A 192 -5.55 3.31 19.81
N LEU A 193 -4.46 3.79 19.21
CA LEU A 193 -4.36 5.18 18.76
C LEU A 193 -5.30 5.50 17.59
N ILE A 194 -5.67 4.48 16.81
CA ILE A 194 -6.59 4.59 15.68
C ILE A 194 -7.93 3.86 15.92
N ALA A 195 -8.07 3.15 17.05
CA ALA A 195 -9.19 2.26 17.36
C ALA A 195 -10.58 2.92 17.32
N ASP A 196 -10.63 4.20 17.68
CA ASP A 196 -11.86 4.99 17.75
C ASP A 196 -12.18 5.68 16.42
N GLU A 197 -11.35 5.50 15.40
CA GLU A 197 -11.64 6.07 14.10
C GLU A 197 -12.84 5.34 13.45
N TYR A 198 -13.81 6.14 13.00
CA TYR A 198 -15.01 5.70 12.30
C TYR A 198 -14.70 4.68 11.19
N PHE A 199 -13.52 4.81 10.56
CA PHE A 199 -13.12 3.92 9.48
C PHE A 199 -12.95 2.47 9.87
N LEU A 200 -12.56 2.17 11.10
CA LEU A 200 -12.39 0.79 11.54
C LEU A 200 -13.74 0.07 11.63
N GLN A 201 -14.78 0.80 12.03
CA GLN A 201 -16.16 0.29 12.02
C GLN A 201 -16.67 0.15 10.58
N ALA A 202 -16.42 1.15 9.72
CA ALA A 202 -16.80 1.08 8.32
C ALA A 202 -16.14 -0.11 7.59
N TYR A 203 -14.83 -0.31 7.80
CA TYR A 203 -14.06 -1.36 7.15
C TYR A 203 -14.36 -2.75 7.73
N ALA A 204 -14.20 -2.96 9.04
CA ALA A 204 -14.42 -4.27 9.65
C ALA A 204 -15.92 -4.66 9.67
N GLY A 205 -16.82 -3.70 9.45
CA GLY A 205 -18.25 -3.90 9.50
C GLY A 205 -18.70 -4.48 10.85
N HIS A 206 -19.40 -5.61 10.80
CA HIS A 206 -19.95 -6.29 11.98
C HIS A 206 -19.03 -7.35 12.60
N VAL A 207 -17.78 -7.43 12.17
CA VAL A 207 -16.84 -8.42 12.71
C VAL A 207 -16.50 -8.10 14.16
N ALA A 208 -16.83 -9.05 15.06
CA ALA A 208 -16.57 -8.93 16.49
C ALA A 208 -15.08 -9.09 16.82
N ASP A 209 -14.42 -10.10 16.25
CA ASP A 209 -12.98 -10.32 16.46
C ASP A 209 -12.15 -9.72 15.32
N ARG A 210 -11.58 -8.55 15.57
CA ARG A 210 -10.73 -7.85 14.60
C ARG A 210 -9.28 -8.33 14.64
N THR A 211 -8.93 -9.32 15.46
CA THR A 211 -7.60 -9.97 15.40
C THR A 211 -7.48 -11.00 14.29
N LEU A 212 -8.55 -11.22 13.52
CA LEU A 212 -8.46 -12.03 12.30
C LEU A 212 -7.29 -11.54 11.44
N PRO A 213 -6.35 -12.41 11.02
CA PRO A 213 -5.17 -12.04 10.23
C PRO A 213 -5.47 -11.23 8.96
N ASP A 214 -6.65 -11.43 8.38
CA ASP A 214 -7.09 -10.75 7.17
C ASP A 214 -7.60 -9.31 7.41
N ILE A 215 -7.89 -8.97 8.66
CA ILE A 215 -8.23 -7.62 9.13
C ILE A 215 -6.99 -6.97 9.75
N SER A 216 -6.32 -7.71 10.64
CA SER A 216 -5.11 -7.28 11.35
C SER A 216 -3.96 -8.23 11.04
N PRO A 217 -3.21 -8.03 9.93
CA PRO A 217 -2.09 -8.87 9.54
C PRO A 217 -1.03 -9.05 10.60
N LEU A 218 -0.96 -8.13 11.58
CA LEU A 218 -0.10 -8.31 12.73
C LEU A 218 -0.30 -9.68 13.38
N TYR A 219 -1.52 -10.20 13.49
CA TYR A 219 -1.80 -11.48 14.18
C TYR A 219 -1.58 -12.74 13.33
N ALA A 220 -1.19 -12.60 12.07
CA ALA A 220 -0.92 -13.74 11.20
C ALA A 220 0.31 -14.56 11.66
N ASP A 221 0.41 -15.81 11.18
CA ASP A 221 1.72 -16.39 10.93
C ASP A 221 2.36 -15.56 9.81
N LEU A 222 3.58 -15.07 10.03
CA LEU A 222 4.30 -14.20 9.11
C LEU A 222 5.46 -14.92 8.41
N SER A 223 5.64 -16.22 8.62
CA SER A 223 6.70 -16.99 7.97
C SER A 223 6.50 -17.11 6.46
N GLY A 224 7.57 -17.34 5.70
CA GLY A 224 7.49 -17.63 4.26
C GLY A 224 6.97 -16.48 3.40
N LEU A 225 7.17 -15.23 3.83
CA LEU A 225 6.82 -14.04 3.05
C LEU A 225 8.04 -13.55 2.25
N PRO A 226 7.82 -12.84 1.13
CA PRO A 226 8.92 -12.26 0.35
C PRO A 226 9.59 -11.12 1.14
N PRO A 227 10.79 -10.69 0.72
CA PRO A 227 11.46 -9.56 1.34
C PRO A 227 10.56 -8.33 1.47
N ALA A 228 10.58 -7.66 2.62
CA ALA A 228 9.70 -6.54 2.90
C ALA A 228 10.49 -5.27 3.27
N LEU A 229 10.17 -4.17 2.59
CA LEU A 229 10.59 -2.82 2.99
C LEU A 229 9.43 -2.14 3.70
N LEU A 230 9.63 -1.76 4.95
CA LEU A 230 8.73 -0.91 5.72
C LEU A 230 9.28 0.53 5.75
N VAL A 231 8.43 1.50 5.40
CA VAL A 231 8.79 2.93 5.42
C VAL A 231 7.79 3.68 6.30
N VAL A 232 8.26 4.36 7.34
CA VAL A 232 7.38 5.08 8.28
C VAL A 232 8.01 6.40 8.72
N GLY A 233 7.18 7.38 9.07
CA GLY A 233 7.65 8.65 9.62
C GLY A 233 7.83 8.58 11.15
N SER A 234 8.76 9.37 11.70
CA SER A 234 9.01 9.40 13.15
C SER A 234 7.93 10.12 13.95
N GLU A 235 7.05 10.88 13.30
CA GLU A 235 5.90 11.57 13.89
C GLU A 235 4.57 10.93 13.43
N ASP A 236 4.64 9.73 12.86
CA ASP A 236 3.48 8.95 12.45
C ASP A 236 2.86 8.25 13.67
N VAL A 237 1.54 8.34 13.80
CA VAL A 237 0.76 7.62 14.81
C VAL A 237 0.94 6.10 14.71
N LEU A 238 1.28 5.60 13.51
CA LEU A 238 1.52 4.18 13.23
C LEU A 238 2.98 3.75 13.39
N LEU A 239 3.88 4.61 13.92
CA LEU A 239 5.30 4.28 14.07
C LEU A 239 5.49 3.01 14.92
N GLU A 240 4.89 2.95 16.10
CA GLU A 240 5.01 1.79 17.00
C GLU A 240 4.44 0.50 16.38
N ASP A 241 3.37 0.63 15.60
CA ASP A 241 2.76 -0.51 14.91
C ASP A 241 3.72 -1.06 13.83
N ASN A 242 4.37 -0.17 13.07
CA ASN A 242 5.36 -0.54 12.05
C ASN A 242 6.64 -1.13 12.66
N LEU A 243 7.09 -0.61 13.81
CA LEU A 243 8.19 -1.21 14.57
C LEU A 243 7.84 -2.63 15.04
N THR A 244 6.60 -2.82 15.51
CA THR A 244 6.12 -4.12 15.98
C THR A 244 6.03 -5.13 14.83
N LEU A 245 5.47 -4.75 13.67
CA LEU A 245 5.41 -5.64 12.52
C LEU A 245 6.81 -5.99 12.01
N ALA A 246 7.73 -5.01 11.91
CA ALA A 246 9.10 -5.26 11.45
C ALA A 246 9.80 -6.30 12.34
N GLY A 247 9.67 -6.15 13.67
CA GLY A 247 10.20 -7.12 14.63
C GLY A 247 9.59 -8.52 14.45
N ARG A 248 8.28 -8.62 14.22
CA ARG A 248 7.61 -9.91 14.00
C ARG A 248 7.96 -10.57 12.67
N LEU A 249 8.04 -9.81 11.58
CA LEU A 249 8.50 -10.33 10.29
C LEU A 249 9.93 -10.85 10.39
N SER A 250 10.81 -10.12 11.08
CA SER A 250 12.20 -10.54 11.31
C SER A 250 12.27 -11.80 12.17
N ALA A 251 11.49 -11.87 13.27
CA ALA A 251 11.42 -13.05 14.13
C ALA A 251 10.86 -14.30 13.42
N ALA A 252 10.01 -14.11 12.41
CA ALA A 252 9.50 -15.17 11.55
C ALA A 252 10.48 -15.59 10.43
N GLY A 253 11.68 -15.00 10.37
CA GLY A 253 12.75 -15.38 9.45
C GLY A 253 12.74 -14.69 8.09
N ASN A 254 11.93 -13.64 7.90
CA ASN A 254 11.86 -12.91 6.64
C ASN A 254 13.02 -11.89 6.48
N ASP A 255 13.37 -11.55 5.24
CA ASP A 255 14.23 -10.42 4.91
C ASP A 255 13.44 -9.11 5.09
N VAL A 256 13.81 -8.31 6.09
CA VAL A 256 13.05 -7.13 6.50
C VAL A 256 13.98 -5.93 6.58
N GLU A 257 13.60 -4.86 5.89
CA GLU A 257 14.23 -3.56 6.03
C GLU A 257 13.21 -2.54 6.55
N LEU A 258 13.56 -1.82 7.62
CA LEU A 258 12.74 -0.74 8.16
C LEU A 258 13.48 0.60 8.00
N ARG A 259 12.83 1.57 7.36
CA ARG A 259 13.34 2.94 7.21
C ARG A 259 12.41 3.91 7.93
N VAL A 260 12.96 4.58 8.94
CA VAL A 260 12.25 5.62 9.71
C VAL A 260 12.73 7.00 9.26
N TYR A 261 11.81 7.83 8.79
CA TYR A 261 12.11 9.18 8.31
C TYR A 261 11.79 10.22 9.39
N PRO A 262 12.76 11.06 9.79
CA PRO A 262 12.58 12.05 10.84
C PRO A 262 11.53 13.11 10.48
N ALA A 263 10.89 13.70 11.51
CA ALA A 263 9.95 14.82 11.40
C ALA A 263 8.79 14.61 10.40
N SER A 264 8.45 13.36 10.13
CA SER A 264 7.52 12.97 9.08
C SER A 264 6.25 12.38 9.71
N PRO A 265 5.06 12.94 9.41
CA PRO A 265 3.79 12.43 9.91
C PRO A 265 3.25 11.30 9.03
N HIS A 266 2.06 10.81 9.36
CA HIS A 266 1.36 9.83 8.52
C HIS A 266 1.16 10.34 7.09
N GLY A 267 1.41 9.49 6.10
CA GLY A 267 1.23 9.83 4.70
C GLY A 267 2.29 10.78 4.12
N PHE A 268 3.41 11.02 4.80
CA PHE A 268 4.41 12.03 4.40
C PHE A 268 4.90 11.92 2.95
N THR A 269 4.97 10.72 2.38
CA THR A 269 5.38 10.49 0.97
C THR A 269 4.40 11.07 -0.05
N GLY A 270 3.23 11.54 0.38
CA GLY A 270 2.28 12.28 -0.45
C GLY A 270 2.52 13.79 -0.48
N HIS A 271 3.48 14.31 0.30
CA HIS A 271 3.73 15.74 0.44
C HIS A 271 4.99 16.19 -0.32
N PRO A 272 5.02 17.42 -0.85
CA PRO A 272 6.16 17.95 -1.59
C PRO A 272 7.26 18.44 -0.65
N THR A 273 7.92 17.51 0.04
CA THR A 273 9.08 17.79 0.91
C THR A 273 10.30 17.01 0.44
N ALA A 274 11.51 17.52 0.69
CA ALA A 274 12.73 16.81 0.32
C ALA A 274 12.86 15.42 1.00
N LEU A 275 12.35 15.27 2.23
CA LEU A 275 12.30 13.98 2.93
C LEU A 275 11.36 12.99 2.24
N ALA A 276 10.20 13.44 1.77
CA ALA A 276 9.27 12.61 1.00
C ALA A 276 9.90 12.12 -0.31
N ALA A 277 10.59 13.01 -1.05
CA ALA A 277 11.30 12.64 -2.27
C ALA A 277 12.41 11.60 -1.97
N THR A 278 13.22 11.85 -0.95
CA THR A 278 14.27 10.91 -0.50
C THR A 278 13.71 9.53 -0.13
N ALA A 279 12.54 9.49 0.52
CA ALA A 279 11.86 8.25 0.84
C ALA A 279 11.40 7.48 -0.40
N LEU A 280 10.79 8.17 -1.36
CA LEU A 280 10.33 7.57 -2.61
C LEU A 280 11.50 7.06 -3.47
N ASP A 281 12.58 7.84 -3.59
CA ASP A 281 13.80 7.41 -4.29
C ASP A 281 14.42 6.16 -3.66
N GLY A 282 14.41 6.11 -2.32
CA GLY A 282 14.83 4.94 -1.57
C GLY A 282 13.96 3.71 -1.86
N VAL A 283 12.64 3.88 -1.93
CA VAL A 283 11.72 2.79 -2.31
C VAL A 283 11.99 2.32 -3.74
N ASN A 284 12.17 3.25 -4.68
CA ASN A 284 12.44 2.94 -6.08
C ASN A 284 13.76 2.16 -6.22
N SER A 285 14.80 2.57 -5.50
CA SER A 285 16.10 1.88 -5.48
C SER A 285 15.97 0.47 -4.90
N TRP A 286 15.22 0.32 -3.81
CA TRP A 286 14.98 -1.00 -3.22
C TRP A 286 14.20 -1.92 -4.16
N LEU A 287 13.15 -1.41 -4.81
CA LEU A 287 12.39 -2.16 -5.83
C LEU A 287 13.29 -2.56 -7.00
N HIS A 288 14.12 -1.64 -7.49
CA HIS A 288 15.09 -1.88 -8.55
C HIS A 288 16.02 -3.06 -8.21
N ASP A 289 16.54 -3.11 -6.98
CA ASP A 289 17.42 -4.18 -6.53
C ASP A 289 16.69 -5.51 -6.45
N ARG A 290 15.42 -5.54 -6.02
CA ARG A 290 14.62 -6.77 -5.97
C ARG A 290 14.33 -7.33 -7.36
N ILE A 291 14.02 -6.49 -8.33
CA ILE A 291 13.71 -6.93 -9.69
C ILE A 291 14.96 -7.30 -10.52
N SER A 292 16.12 -6.74 -10.16
CA SER A 292 17.39 -6.94 -10.87
C SER A 292 18.16 -8.17 -10.41
N ARG A 293 17.78 -8.78 -9.29
CA ARG A 293 18.36 -10.06 -8.86
C ARG A 293 18.02 -11.16 -9.88
N PRO A 294 18.96 -12.07 -10.18
CA PRO A 294 18.73 -13.18 -11.09
C PRO A 294 17.56 -14.04 -10.64
#